data_AF-A0A9D2RSE7-F1
#
_entry.id   AF-A0A9D2RSE7-F1
#
_cell.length_a   1.000
_cell.length_b   1.000
_cell.length_c   1.000
_cell.angle_alpha   90.00
_cell.angle_beta   90.00
_cell.angle_gamma   90.00
#
_symmetry.space_group_name_H-M   'P 1'
#
loop_
_entity.id
_entity.type
_entity.pdbx_description
1 polymer ?
#
loop_
_entity_poly.entity_id
_entity_poly.type
_entity_poly.pdbx_seq_one_letter_code
_entity_poly.pdbx_strand_id
1 'polypeptide(L)'
;MKDLEKTLLDYTKGEKTLEETNEALKEMGSNLTLNPARNLFSAQELMETHVGETPDEANGWGIMDHGVGCLEKVHVVDGRTVDVNMGDEIAFVYMAGKRYRLRGDVLIEEG
;
A
#
# COMPACT_ATOMS: atom_id res chain seq x y z
N MET A 1 3.85 -19.13 -19.06
CA MET A 1 4.68 -18.03 -18.52
C MET A 1 4.88 -16.89 -19.53
N LYS A 2 5.15 -17.17 -20.82
CA LYS A 2 5.22 -16.14 -21.89
C LYS A 2 3.92 -15.32 -22.05
N ASP A 3 2.75 -15.92 -21.79
CA ASP A 3 1.46 -15.24 -21.95
C ASP A 3 1.18 -14.22 -20.84
N LEU A 4 1.65 -14.49 -19.61
CA LEU A 4 1.54 -13.56 -18.48
C LEU A 4 2.43 -12.34 -18.71
N GLU A 5 3.70 -12.56 -19.03
CA GLU A 5 4.66 -11.48 -19.31
C GLU A 5 4.19 -10.58 -20.45
N LYS A 6 3.73 -11.19 -21.56
CA LYS A 6 3.15 -10.44 -22.68
C LYS A 6 1.93 -9.61 -22.24
N THR A 7 1.03 -10.19 -21.45
CA THR A 7 -0.18 -9.50 -20.99
C THR A 7 0.16 -8.27 -20.16
N LEU A 8 1.13 -8.38 -19.25
CA LEU A 8 1.63 -7.25 -18.46
C LEU A 8 2.35 -6.21 -19.34
N LEU A 9 3.14 -6.66 -20.32
CA LEU A 9 3.86 -5.76 -21.23
C LEU A 9 2.89 -4.95 -22.11
N ASP A 10 1.87 -5.60 -22.67
CA ASP A 10 0.85 -4.95 -23.51
C ASP A 10 0.13 -3.86 -22.69
N TYR A 11 -0.21 -4.13 -21.43
CA TYR A 11 -0.79 -3.15 -20.52
C TYR A 11 0.15 -1.98 -20.23
N THR A 12 1.41 -2.25 -19.88
CA THR A 12 2.41 -1.21 -19.58
C THR A 12 2.68 -0.31 -20.79
N LYS A 13 2.59 -0.84 -22.01
CA LYS A 13 2.70 -0.06 -23.25
C LYS A 13 1.43 0.72 -23.62
N GLY A 14 0.31 0.44 -22.95
CA GLY A 14 -1.00 1.01 -23.29
C GLY A 14 -1.68 0.35 -24.51
N GLU A 15 -1.24 -0.85 -24.90
CA GLU A 15 -1.85 -1.63 -26.00
C GLU A 15 -3.14 -2.35 -25.57
N LYS A 16 -3.34 -2.53 -24.25
CA LYS A 16 -4.56 -3.10 -23.64
C LYS A 16 -5.07 -2.22 -22.50
N THR A 17 -6.38 -2.22 -22.29
CA THR A 17 -6.97 -1.52 -21.13
C THR A 17 -6.74 -2.30 -19.83
N LEU A 18 -7.03 -1.64 -18.70
CA LEU A 18 -6.98 -2.27 -17.38
C LEU A 18 -7.94 -3.46 -17.28
N GLU A 19 -9.16 -3.29 -17.82
CA GLU A 19 -10.24 -4.28 -17.82
C GLU A 19 -9.85 -5.50 -18.64
N GLU A 20 -9.43 -5.30 -19.89
CA GLU A 20 -8.99 -6.38 -20.79
C GLU A 20 -7.81 -7.17 -20.19
N THR A 21 -6.88 -6.47 -19.52
CA THR A 21 -5.72 -7.08 -18.90
C THR A 21 -6.13 -7.91 -17.68
N ASN A 22 -6.98 -7.38 -16.81
CA ASN A 22 -7.46 -8.09 -15.62
C ASN A 22 -8.35 -9.30 -15.97
N GLU A 23 -9.17 -9.21 -17.02
CA GLU A 23 -9.91 -10.36 -17.54
C GLU A 23 -8.97 -11.46 -18.04
N ALA A 24 -7.97 -11.10 -18.84
CA ALA A 24 -6.97 -12.05 -19.32
C ALA A 24 -6.19 -12.71 -18.17
N LEU A 25 -5.79 -11.95 -17.14
CA LEU A 25 -5.13 -12.49 -15.95
C LEU A 25 -6.02 -13.50 -15.22
N LYS A 26 -7.32 -13.21 -15.09
CA LYS A 26 -8.30 -14.10 -14.47
C LYS A 26 -8.52 -15.39 -15.27
N GLU A 27 -8.66 -15.30 -16.58
CA GLU A 27 -8.82 -16.46 -17.47
C GLU A 27 -7.60 -17.39 -17.43
N MET A 28 -6.41 -16.82 -17.23
CA MET A 28 -5.17 -17.57 -17.05
C MET A 28 -5.04 -18.22 -15.65
N GLY A 29 -5.98 -17.96 -14.74
CA GLY A 29 -5.90 -18.42 -13.34
C GLY A 29 -4.81 -17.71 -12.54
N SER A 30 -4.41 -16.50 -12.94
CA SER A 30 -3.45 -15.68 -12.19
C SER A 30 -4.09 -15.12 -10.93
N ASN A 31 -3.29 -15.00 -9.86
CA ASN A 31 -3.69 -14.31 -8.63
C ASN A 31 -3.41 -12.79 -8.70
N LEU A 32 -2.86 -12.29 -9.81
CA LEU A 32 -2.56 -10.88 -9.99
C LEU A 32 -3.80 -10.12 -10.46
N THR A 33 -4.05 -8.97 -9.84
CA THR A 33 -5.04 -7.98 -10.27
C THR A 33 -4.35 -6.62 -10.31
N LEU A 34 -4.34 -5.99 -11.47
CA LEU A 34 -3.81 -4.64 -11.63
C LEU A 34 -4.81 -3.64 -11.07
N ASN A 35 -4.32 -2.72 -10.26
CA ASN A 35 -5.10 -1.61 -9.74
C ASN A 35 -4.18 -0.38 -9.57
N PRO A 36 -4.10 0.51 -10.57
CA PRO A 36 -3.30 1.73 -10.49
C PRO A 36 -3.72 2.67 -9.35
N ALA A 37 -4.98 2.57 -8.90
CA ALA A 37 -5.53 3.37 -7.83
C ALA A 37 -5.33 2.73 -6.43
N ARG A 38 -4.67 1.57 -6.32
CA ARG A 38 -4.51 0.84 -5.05
C ARG A 38 -3.95 1.72 -3.93
N ASN A 39 -2.97 2.57 -4.24
CA ASN A 39 -2.31 3.44 -3.26
C ASN A 39 -2.93 4.85 -3.17
N LEU A 40 -4.05 5.13 -3.86
CA LEU A 40 -4.78 6.39 -3.70
C LEU A 40 -5.64 6.35 -2.43
N PHE A 41 -5.75 7.49 -1.76
CA PHE A 41 -6.70 7.67 -0.66
C PHE A 41 -8.06 8.11 -1.19
N SER A 42 -9.11 7.46 -0.70
CA SER A 42 -10.48 7.94 -0.85
C SER A 42 -10.77 9.07 0.15
N ALA A 43 -11.82 9.86 -0.11
CA ALA A 43 -12.24 10.89 0.82
C ALA A 43 -12.64 10.32 2.20
N GLN A 44 -13.24 9.12 2.21
CA GLN A 44 -13.62 8.44 3.45
C GLN A 44 -12.39 8.01 4.25
N GLU A 45 -11.39 7.40 3.61
CA GLU A 45 -10.13 7.01 4.25
C GLU A 45 -9.43 8.22 4.88
N LEU A 46 -9.43 9.37 4.20
CA LEU A 46 -8.88 10.61 4.74
C LEU A 46 -9.66 11.13 5.95
N MET A 47 -11.00 11.03 5.95
CA MET A 47 -11.85 11.47 7.07
C MET A 47 -11.73 10.55 8.30
N GLU A 48 -11.53 9.25 8.08
CA GLU A 48 -11.35 8.25 9.14
C GLU A 48 -9.96 8.31 9.77
N THR A 49 -8.97 8.84 9.02
CA THR A 49 -7.58 8.91 9.48
C THR A 49 -7.39 9.97 10.55
N HIS A 50 -6.93 9.55 11.72
CA HIS A 50 -6.59 10.43 12.83
C HIS A 50 -5.38 9.90 13.60
N VAL A 51 -4.66 10.84 14.23
CA VAL A 51 -3.51 10.56 15.07
C VAL A 51 -3.66 11.33 16.38
N GLY A 52 -3.26 10.72 17.49
CA GLY A 52 -3.27 11.34 18.81
C GLY A 52 -1.90 11.85 19.24
N GLU A 53 -1.70 12.00 20.56
CA GLU A 53 -0.42 12.32 21.18
C GLU A 53 0.56 11.15 21.06
N THR A 54 0.11 9.91 21.22
CA THR A 54 0.97 8.71 21.16
C THR A 54 0.72 7.86 19.91
N PRO A 55 1.70 7.03 19.46
CA PRO A 55 1.54 6.19 18.27
C PRO A 55 0.34 5.23 18.30
N ASP A 56 -0.01 4.71 19.47
CA ASP A 56 -1.13 3.77 19.66
C ASP A 56 -2.50 4.42 19.49
N GLU A 57 -2.59 5.75 19.46
CA GLU A 57 -3.82 6.47 19.13
C GLU A 57 -4.01 6.64 17.61
N ALA A 58 -3.01 6.26 16.80
CA ALA A 58 -3.08 6.38 15.34
C ALA A 58 -3.99 5.32 14.72
N ASN A 59 -5.00 5.77 13.98
CA ASN A 59 -5.99 4.94 13.31
C ASN A 59 -6.29 5.49 11.90
N GLY A 60 -6.54 4.59 10.95
CA GLY A 60 -6.88 4.93 9.56
C GLY A 60 -5.76 4.60 8.59
N TRP A 61 -5.45 5.50 7.65
CA TRP A 61 -4.65 5.17 6.48
C TRP A 61 -3.42 6.06 6.34
N GLY A 62 -2.28 5.44 6.02
CA GLY A 62 -1.00 6.10 5.84
C GLY A 62 -0.26 5.62 4.59
N ILE A 63 0.87 6.26 4.32
CA ILE A 63 1.82 5.83 3.29
C ILE A 63 3.07 5.28 3.97
N MET A 64 3.48 4.07 3.59
CA MET A 64 4.73 3.45 4.01
C MET A 64 5.84 3.69 2.97
N ASP A 65 7.00 4.11 3.44
CA ASP A 65 8.27 4.14 2.71
C ASP A 65 9.25 3.17 3.39
N HIS A 66 9.80 2.24 2.62
CA HIS A 66 10.80 1.27 3.08
C HIS A 66 12.10 1.32 2.26
N GLY A 67 12.35 2.43 1.55
CA GLY A 67 13.65 2.71 0.93
C GLY A 67 13.85 2.19 -0.49
N VAL A 68 12.80 1.69 -1.15
CA VAL A 68 12.85 1.25 -2.56
C VAL A 68 12.26 2.26 -3.55
N GLY A 69 11.85 3.44 -3.08
CA GLY A 69 11.27 4.50 -3.90
C GLY A 69 9.78 4.28 -4.25
N CYS A 70 9.14 3.27 -3.65
CA CYS A 70 7.70 3.04 -3.72
C CYS A 70 7.03 3.44 -2.41
N LEU A 71 5.87 4.08 -2.54
CA LEU A 71 5.02 4.52 -1.44
C LEU A 71 3.79 3.62 -1.41
N GLU A 72 3.69 2.76 -0.39
CA GLU A 72 2.62 1.78 -0.26
C GLU A 72 1.55 2.29 0.71
N LYS A 73 0.28 2.27 0.30
CA LYS A 73 -0.81 2.60 1.21
C LYS A 73 -0.97 1.50 2.26
N VAL A 74 -1.00 1.87 3.53
CA VAL A 74 -1.15 0.96 4.67
C VAL A 74 -2.34 1.36 5.53
N HIS A 75 -3.02 0.37 6.08
CA HIS A 75 -4.07 0.53 7.08
C HIS A 75 -3.46 0.35 8.48
N VAL A 76 -3.75 1.27 9.38
CA VAL A 76 -3.27 1.29 10.76
C VAL A 76 -4.46 1.25 11.71
N VAL A 77 -4.39 0.37 12.70
CA VAL A 77 -5.34 0.29 13.82
C VAL A 77 -4.54 0.27 15.11
N ASP A 78 -4.87 1.16 16.04
CA ASP A 78 -4.22 1.30 17.35
C ASP A 78 -2.68 1.30 17.27
N GLY A 79 -2.15 2.09 16.33
CA GLY A 79 -0.70 2.20 16.09
C GLY A 79 -0.04 0.98 15.47
N ARG A 80 -0.81 0.05 14.87
CA ARG A 80 -0.28 -1.13 14.19
C ARG A 80 -0.75 -1.25 12.75
N THR A 81 0.15 -1.57 11.83
CA THR A 81 -0.23 -1.90 10.45
C THR A 81 -0.95 -3.24 10.40
N VAL A 82 -2.07 -3.32 9.66
CA VAL A 82 -2.91 -4.53 9.62
C VAL A 82 -2.33 -5.62 8.72
N ASP A 83 -1.93 -5.27 7.50
CA ASP A 83 -1.53 -6.25 6.46
C ASP A 83 -0.02 -6.25 6.17
N VAL A 84 0.76 -5.47 6.91
CA VAL A 84 2.19 -5.27 6.67
C VAL A 84 2.98 -5.51 7.93
N ASN A 85 4.08 -6.24 7.81
CA ASN A 85 5.08 -6.42 8.86
C ASN A 85 6.47 -6.34 8.21
N MET A 86 7.24 -5.32 8.58
CA MET A 86 8.56 -5.04 8.01
C MET A 86 9.71 -5.73 8.77
N GLY A 87 9.41 -6.50 9.81
CA GLY A 87 10.41 -7.12 10.68
C GLY A 87 11.47 -6.11 11.14
N ASP A 88 12.72 -6.37 10.77
CA ASP A 88 13.88 -5.54 11.10
C ASP A 88 14.21 -4.48 10.03
N GLU A 89 13.50 -4.46 8.90
CA GLU A 89 13.71 -3.48 7.83
C GLU A 89 13.40 -2.06 8.32
N ILE A 90 14.15 -1.08 7.78
CA ILE A 90 13.90 0.32 8.09
C ILE A 90 12.75 0.79 7.22
N ALA A 91 11.59 0.99 7.84
CA ALA A 91 10.42 1.56 7.20
C ALA A 91 9.82 2.71 8.03
N PHE A 92 9.14 3.61 7.34
CA PHE A 92 8.45 4.76 7.91
C PHE A 92 7.02 4.82 7.42
N VAL A 93 6.09 5.16 8.30
CA VAL A 93 4.69 5.44 7.95
C VAL A 93 4.40 6.92 8.14
N TYR A 94 3.89 7.55 7.09
CA TYR A 94 3.42 8.93 7.08
C TYR A 94 1.89 8.94 7.15
N MET A 95 1.33 9.58 8.17
CA MET A 95 -0.11 9.55 8.43
C MET A 95 -0.54 10.82 9.15
N ALA A 96 -1.59 11.48 8.63
CA ALA A 96 -2.15 12.73 9.16
C ALA A 96 -1.09 13.80 9.52
N GLY A 97 -0.04 13.93 8.68
CA GLY A 97 1.04 14.89 8.88
C GLY A 97 2.13 14.48 9.89
N LYS A 98 2.00 13.31 10.54
CA LYS A 98 3.05 12.73 11.39
C LYS A 98 3.85 11.68 10.62
N ARG A 99 5.10 11.47 11.06
CA ARG A 99 6.00 10.41 10.59
C ARG A 99 6.29 9.48 11.76
N TYR A 100 6.14 8.18 11.52
CA TYR A 100 6.43 7.13 12.48
C TYR A 100 7.47 6.18 11.90
N ARG A 101 8.37 5.67 12.74
CA ARG A 101 9.16 4.50 12.38
C ARG A 101 8.29 3.26 12.55
N LEU A 102 8.32 2.35 11.58
CA LEU A 102 7.65 1.07 11.66
C LEU A 102 8.66 0.00 12.11
N ARG A 103 8.34 -0.71 13.19
CA ARG A 103 9.13 -1.85 13.70
C ARG A 103 8.25 -3.09 13.72
N GLY A 104 8.55 -4.06 12.86
CA GLY A 104 7.59 -5.12 12.57
C GLY A 104 6.32 -4.51 12.00
N ASP A 105 5.24 -4.58 12.78
CA ASP A 105 3.93 -3.99 12.50
C ASP A 105 3.61 -2.75 13.38
N VAL A 106 4.50 -2.33 14.28
CA VAL A 106 4.21 -1.30 15.30
C VAL A 106 4.79 0.06 14.91
N LEU A 107 3.96 1.11 15.01
CA LEU A 107 4.38 2.50 14.89
C LEU A 107 5.11 2.96 16.15
N ILE A 108 6.24 3.64 15.95
CA ILE A 108 7.07 4.23 17.00
C ILE A 108 7.36 5.68 16.62
N GLU A 109 7.28 6.59 17.59
CA GLU A 109 7.78 7.95 17.41
C GLU A 109 9.30 7.96 17.24
N GLU A 110 9.79 8.74 16.28
CA GLU A 110 11.20 9.17 16.30
C GLU A 110 11.26 10.52 17.03
N GLY A 111 11.97 10.53 18.16
CA GLY A 111 12.30 11.76 18.89
C GLY A 111 13.35 12.61 18.19
#